data_AF-A0A1A9WJ12-F1
#
_entry.id   AF-A0A1A9WJ12-F1
#
_cell.length_a   1.000
_cell.length_b   1.000
_cell.length_c   1.000
_cell.angle_alpha   90.00
_cell.angle_beta   90.00
_cell.angle_gamma   90.00
#
_symmetry.space_group_name_H-M   'P 1'
#
loop_
_entity.id
_entity.type
_entity.pdbx_description
1 polymer ?
#
loop_
_entity_poly.entity_id
_entity_poly.type
_entity_poly.pdbx_seq_one_letter_code
_entity_poly.pdbx_strand_id
1 'polypeptide(L)'
;MNFNSLLQQAQRRLTLYAGSCHEDFIQILEDKYDFLWMQLLILRTDATDSSESLTYSALQVMILEKYGEKHFNANEQKHLYFEVLALTGQFEAAIEFVARSEKYRVHAVHIALALNEMMLIAGPRNVQEPLLSIDIEDAIPMRRLNIARLIMLYVNKFEKTDPAEALQYFFFLRNLKDPDGRNLFLVCVSDLAIECRSYDLLFGKIMGVAGGGLLQQFECVNFDSRTAINIVADELVRKGMFEDAIKLYDLVDMQSHSLR
;
A
#
# COMPACT_ATOMS: atom_id res chain seq x y z
N MET A 1 -21.86 -7.45 -5.64
CA MET A 1 -21.93 -8.02 -7.01
C MET A 1 -20.55 -8.57 -7.30
N ASN A 2 -20.40 -9.89 -7.43
CA ASN A 2 -19.09 -10.55 -7.48
C ASN A 2 -18.52 -10.47 -8.91
N PHE A 3 -17.31 -9.95 -9.07
CA PHE A 3 -16.57 -9.87 -10.35
C PHE A 3 -16.59 -11.22 -11.09
N ASN A 4 -16.51 -12.32 -10.34
CA ASN A 4 -16.60 -13.68 -10.88
C ASN A 4 -17.95 -13.96 -11.57
N SER A 5 -19.07 -13.41 -11.09
CA SER A 5 -20.38 -13.64 -11.71
C SER A 5 -20.57 -12.88 -13.03
N LEU A 6 -19.98 -11.68 -13.15
CA LEU A 6 -19.97 -10.90 -14.39
C LEU A 6 -19.03 -11.53 -15.42
N LEU A 7 -17.86 -11.99 -14.98
CA LEU A 7 -16.92 -12.74 -15.82
C LEU A 7 -17.56 -14.02 -16.36
N GLN A 8 -18.29 -14.77 -15.51
CA GLN A 8 -18.94 -16.02 -15.89
C GLN A 8 -20.13 -15.79 -16.85
N GLN A 9 -20.87 -14.68 -16.72
CA GLN A 9 -21.91 -14.30 -17.69
C GLN A 9 -21.32 -13.86 -19.03
N ALA A 10 -20.22 -13.12 -19.04
CA ALA A 10 -19.51 -12.73 -20.26
C ALA A 10 -18.93 -13.96 -20.98
N GLN A 11 -18.30 -14.87 -20.24
CA GLN A 11 -17.75 -16.13 -20.75
C GLN A 11 -18.82 -17.01 -21.42
N ARG A 12 -20.02 -17.14 -20.83
CA ARG A 12 -21.14 -17.90 -21.43
C ARG A 12 -21.63 -17.32 -22.76
N ARG A 13 -21.61 -15.99 -22.90
CA ARG A 13 -22.02 -15.33 -24.15
C ARG A 13 -20.98 -15.50 -25.25
N LEU A 14 -19.70 -15.57 -24.89
CA LEU A 14 -18.59 -15.71 -25.84
C LEU A 14 -18.28 -17.16 -26.22
N THR A 15 -18.51 -18.15 -25.36
CA THR A 15 -18.43 -19.58 -25.75
C THR A 15 -19.44 -19.95 -26.83
N LEU A 16 -20.58 -19.24 -26.88
CA LEU A 16 -21.56 -19.35 -27.97
C LEU A 16 -21.03 -18.77 -29.30
N TYR A 17 -20.08 -17.84 -29.27
CA TYR A 17 -19.48 -17.19 -30.44
C TYR A 17 -18.17 -17.85 -30.90
N ALA A 18 -17.36 -18.38 -29.97
CA ALA A 18 -16.01 -18.90 -30.22
C ALA A 18 -15.96 -20.42 -30.51
N GLY A 19 -17.10 -21.11 -30.49
CA GLY A 19 -17.17 -22.57 -30.71
C GLY A 19 -16.70 -23.09 -32.06
N SER A 20 -16.22 -22.24 -32.98
CA SER A 20 -15.86 -22.65 -34.35
C SER A 20 -14.55 -22.12 -34.93
N CYS A 21 -13.74 -21.30 -34.23
CA CYS A 21 -12.44 -20.85 -34.78
C CYS A 21 -11.52 -20.32 -33.68
N HIS A 22 -10.70 -21.20 -33.09
CA HIS A 22 -9.75 -20.80 -32.05
C HIS A 22 -8.42 -20.28 -32.61
N GLU A 23 -8.03 -20.67 -33.83
CA GLU A 23 -6.73 -20.31 -34.43
C GLU A 23 -6.80 -19.06 -35.33
N ASP A 24 -7.85 -18.92 -36.14
CA ASP A 24 -7.97 -17.80 -37.09
C ASP A 24 -8.30 -16.45 -36.41
N PHE A 25 -8.96 -16.47 -35.24
CA PHE A 25 -9.35 -15.25 -34.53
C PHE A 25 -8.20 -14.56 -33.80
N ILE A 26 -7.16 -15.31 -33.41
CA ILE A 26 -5.96 -14.75 -32.75
C ILE A 26 -5.13 -13.91 -33.72
N GLN A 27 -5.18 -14.22 -35.03
CA GLN A 27 -4.50 -13.43 -36.07
C GLN A 27 -5.14 -12.05 -36.31
N ILE A 28 -6.37 -11.81 -35.82
CA ILE A 28 -7.12 -10.55 -36.01
C ILE A 28 -6.87 -9.55 -34.85
N LEU A 29 -6.09 -9.94 -33.83
CA LEU A 29 -5.85 -9.10 -32.66
C LEU A 29 -4.77 -8.05 -32.96
N GLU A 30 -5.19 -6.92 -33.54
CA GLU A 30 -4.31 -5.78 -33.82
C GLU A 30 -3.96 -4.95 -32.57
N ASP A 31 -4.81 -5.00 -31.51
CA ASP A 31 -4.62 -4.24 -30.26
C ASP A 31 -4.22 -5.14 -29.07
N LYS A 32 -3.31 -4.64 -28.22
CA LYS A 32 -2.81 -5.33 -27.02
C LYS A 32 -3.92 -5.56 -25.98
N TYR A 33 -4.95 -4.71 -25.97
CA TYR A 33 -6.13 -4.90 -25.13
C TYR A 33 -6.97 -6.09 -25.58
N ASP A 34 -7.11 -6.30 -26.89
CA ASP A 34 -7.87 -7.43 -27.43
C ASP A 34 -7.17 -8.76 -27.08
N PHE A 35 -5.83 -8.78 -27.15
CA PHE A 35 -5.05 -9.92 -26.64
C PHE A 35 -5.36 -10.19 -25.16
N LEU A 36 -5.29 -9.18 -24.29
CA LEU A 36 -5.53 -9.36 -22.86
C LEU A 36 -6.96 -9.83 -22.57
N TRP A 37 -7.95 -9.23 -23.21
CA TRP A 37 -9.35 -9.66 -23.12
C TRP A 37 -9.52 -11.11 -23.53
N MET A 38 -8.92 -11.52 -24.65
CA MET A 38 -8.99 -12.91 -25.11
C MET A 38 -8.33 -13.87 -24.13
N GLN A 39 -7.16 -13.54 -23.57
CA GLN A 39 -6.51 -14.37 -22.57
C GLN A 39 -7.40 -14.55 -21.33
N LEU A 40 -8.02 -13.46 -20.83
CA LEU A 40 -8.94 -13.51 -19.69
C LEU A 40 -10.21 -14.33 -19.97
N LEU A 41 -10.70 -14.32 -21.21
CA LEU A 41 -11.88 -15.06 -21.62
C LEU A 41 -11.66 -16.57 -21.72
N ILE A 42 -10.44 -16.99 -22.08
CA ILE A 42 -10.06 -18.40 -22.24
C ILE A 42 -9.71 -19.06 -20.89
N LEU A 43 -9.54 -18.26 -19.82
CA LEU A 43 -9.25 -18.77 -18.48
C LEU A 43 -10.31 -19.75 -18.00
N ARG A 44 -9.87 -20.95 -17.61
CA ARG A 44 -10.71 -21.92 -16.90
C ARG A 44 -10.42 -21.86 -15.41
N THR A 45 -11.47 -21.81 -14.60
CA THR A 45 -11.40 -21.82 -13.13
C THR A 45 -11.10 -23.20 -12.57
N ASP A 46 -11.42 -24.24 -13.34
CA ASP A 46 -11.44 -25.61 -12.86
C ASP A 46 -10.26 -26.37 -13.49
N ALA A 47 -9.21 -26.61 -12.69
CA ALA A 47 -8.13 -27.50 -13.05
C ALA A 47 -8.62 -28.95 -12.95
N THR A 48 -9.43 -29.41 -13.90
CA THR A 48 -9.71 -30.84 -14.07
C THR A 48 -8.62 -31.44 -14.97
N ASP A 49 -7.88 -32.41 -14.43
CA ASP A 49 -6.57 -32.97 -14.81
C ASP A 49 -6.38 -33.53 -16.25
N SER A 50 -6.93 -32.92 -17.30
CA SER A 50 -6.79 -33.52 -18.65
C SER A 50 -6.82 -32.56 -19.85
N SER A 51 -6.62 -31.25 -19.67
CA SER A 51 -6.42 -30.37 -20.82
C SER A 51 -5.37 -29.29 -20.55
N GLU A 52 -4.60 -28.95 -21.59
CA GLU A 52 -3.68 -27.80 -21.68
C GLU A 52 -4.46 -26.46 -21.57
N SER A 53 -5.19 -26.28 -20.49
CA SER A 53 -5.98 -25.08 -20.26
C SER A 53 -5.14 -24.02 -19.54
N LEU A 54 -5.17 -22.79 -20.07
CA LEU A 54 -4.50 -21.66 -19.45
C LEU A 54 -5.19 -21.34 -18.11
N THR A 55 -4.45 -21.52 -17.02
CA THR A 55 -4.90 -21.12 -15.68
C THR A 55 -4.59 -19.64 -15.43
N TYR A 56 -5.29 -19.04 -14.47
CA TYR A 56 -5.05 -17.63 -14.10
C TYR A 56 -3.61 -17.40 -13.61
N SER A 57 -3.10 -18.31 -12.77
CA SER A 57 -1.69 -18.27 -12.32
C SER A 57 -0.71 -18.40 -13.49
N ALA A 58 -0.98 -19.28 -14.46
CA ALA A 58 -0.13 -19.41 -15.64
C ALA A 58 -0.10 -18.13 -16.50
N LEU A 59 -1.24 -17.44 -16.64
CA LEU A 59 -1.31 -16.13 -17.30
C LEU A 59 -0.49 -15.07 -16.55
N GLN A 60 -0.63 -15.00 -15.22
CA GLN A 60 0.14 -14.08 -14.39
C GLN A 60 1.66 -14.32 -14.54
N VAL A 61 2.10 -15.59 -14.50
CA VAL A 61 3.51 -15.97 -14.71
C VAL A 61 3.99 -15.54 -16.10
N MET A 62 3.18 -15.77 -17.13
CA MET A 62 3.50 -15.38 -18.50
C MET A 62 3.73 -13.86 -18.61
N ILE A 63 2.84 -13.06 -18.03
CA ILE A 63 2.91 -11.60 -18.06
C ILE A 63 4.11 -11.09 -17.28
N LEU A 64 4.27 -11.51 -16.02
CA LEU A 64 5.25 -10.93 -15.10
C LEU A 64 6.67 -11.47 -15.31
N GLU A 65 6.81 -12.78 -15.51
CA GLU A 65 8.12 -13.44 -15.52
C GLU A 65 8.63 -13.72 -16.94
N LYS A 66 7.75 -14.10 -17.88
CA LYS A 66 8.17 -14.44 -19.27
C LYS A 66 8.24 -13.22 -20.18
N TYR A 67 7.19 -12.40 -20.21
CA TYR A 67 7.16 -11.17 -21.01
C TYR A 67 7.87 -10.03 -20.27
N GLY A 68 7.38 -9.71 -19.07
CA GLY A 68 7.95 -8.69 -18.19
C GLY A 68 8.09 -7.31 -18.85
N GLU A 69 8.79 -6.41 -18.16
CA GLU A 69 8.89 -5.00 -18.55
C GLU A 69 9.47 -4.76 -19.97
N LYS A 70 10.41 -5.61 -20.41
CA LYS A 70 11.07 -5.45 -21.72
C LYS A 70 10.11 -5.71 -22.87
N HIS A 71 9.28 -6.75 -22.78
CA HIS A 71 8.33 -7.10 -23.83
C HIS A 71 7.28 -6.00 -24.03
N PHE A 72 6.84 -5.37 -22.95
CA PHE A 72 5.86 -4.29 -23.00
C PHE A 72 6.47 -2.91 -23.28
N ASN A 73 7.78 -2.81 -23.51
CA ASN A 73 8.50 -1.53 -23.62
C ASN A 73 8.13 -0.58 -22.47
N ALA A 74 8.15 -1.10 -21.24
CA ALA A 74 7.55 -0.45 -20.08
C ALA A 74 8.22 0.88 -19.73
N ASN A 75 9.45 1.13 -20.17
CA ASN A 75 10.11 2.42 -20.01
C ASN A 75 9.35 3.55 -20.71
N GLU A 76 8.88 3.31 -21.94
CA GLU A 76 8.13 4.26 -22.76
C GLU A 76 6.62 4.12 -22.54
N GLN A 77 6.12 2.89 -22.35
CA GLN A 77 4.70 2.55 -22.20
C GLN A 77 4.36 2.12 -20.76
N LYS A 78 4.71 2.96 -19.77
CA LYS A 78 4.46 2.68 -18.33
C LYS A 78 2.99 2.40 -18.01
N HIS A 79 2.07 3.17 -18.60
CA HIS A 79 0.63 3.03 -18.37
C HIS A 79 0.13 1.66 -18.82
N LEU A 80 0.52 1.22 -20.02
CA LEU A 80 0.14 -0.07 -20.57
C LEU A 80 0.59 -1.22 -19.67
N TYR A 81 1.86 -1.23 -19.25
CA TYR A 81 2.35 -2.32 -18.42
C TYR A 81 1.69 -2.36 -17.03
N PHE A 82 1.44 -1.19 -16.44
CA PHE A 82 0.63 -1.08 -15.23
C PHE A 82 -0.78 -1.65 -15.41
N GLU A 83 -1.47 -1.27 -16.48
CA GLU A 83 -2.83 -1.73 -16.77
C GLU A 83 -2.89 -3.24 -16.97
N VAL A 84 -1.95 -3.82 -17.73
CA VAL A 84 -1.87 -5.28 -17.91
C VAL A 84 -1.69 -6.00 -16.57
N LEU A 85 -0.81 -5.52 -15.69
CA LEU A 85 -0.63 -6.10 -14.36
C LEU A 85 -1.88 -5.93 -13.47
N ALA A 86 -2.47 -4.73 -13.46
CA ALA A 86 -3.65 -4.43 -12.64
C ALA A 86 -4.89 -5.23 -13.08
N LEU A 87 -5.13 -5.36 -14.39
CA LEU A 87 -6.24 -6.12 -14.95
C LEU A 87 -6.08 -7.63 -14.77
N THR A 88 -4.84 -8.11 -14.61
CA THR A 88 -4.55 -9.50 -14.23
C THR A 88 -4.34 -9.68 -12.73
N GLY A 89 -4.76 -8.71 -11.92
CA GLY A 89 -4.78 -8.79 -10.46
C GLY A 89 -3.41 -8.88 -9.79
N GLN A 90 -2.33 -8.50 -10.48
CA GLN A 90 -0.96 -8.50 -9.96
C GLN A 90 -0.64 -7.13 -9.33
N PHE A 91 -1.47 -6.72 -8.36
CA PHE A 91 -1.49 -5.35 -7.84
C PHE A 91 -0.17 -4.94 -7.20
N GLU A 92 0.46 -5.81 -6.41
CA GLU A 92 1.71 -5.55 -5.71
C GLU A 92 2.83 -5.19 -6.70
N ALA A 93 2.98 -6.00 -7.76
CA ALA A 93 3.94 -5.75 -8.83
C ALA A 93 3.59 -4.50 -9.64
N ALA A 94 2.30 -4.27 -9.94
CA ALA A 94 1.84 -3.10 -10.68
C ALA A 94 2.17 -1.80 -9.94
N ILE A 95 1.87 -1.75 -8.64
CA ILE A 95 2.11 -0.60 -7.78
C ILE A 95 3.61 -0.34 -7.65
N GLU A 96 4.40 -1.37 -7.36
CA GLU A 96 5.84 -1.19 -7.22
C GLU A 96 6.46 -0.64 -8.52
N PHE A 97 6.08 -1.19 -9.67
CA PHE A 97 6.55 -0.72 -10.97
C PHE A 97 6.24 0.77 -11.20
N VAL A 98 5.01 1.21 -10.94
CA VAL A 98 4.62 2.62 -11.14
C VAL A 98 5.26 3.54 -10.09
N ALA A 99 5.45 3.07 -8.86
CA ALA A 99 6.06 3.84 -7.77
C ALA A 99 7.52 4.25 -8.06
N ARG A 100 8.23 3.50 -8.90
CA ARG A 100 9.59 3.85 -9.37
C ARG A 100 9.62 5.20 -10.09
N SER A 101 8.56 5.54 -10.83
CA SER A 101 8.47 6.83 -11.54
C SER A 101 8.04 7.95 -10.60
N GLU A 102 8.87 8.97 -10.43
CA GLU A 102 8.55 10.11 -9.58
C GLU A 102 7.23 10.80 -10.00
N LYS A 103 6.99 10.94 -11.31
CA LYS A 103 5.75 11.51 -11.86
C LYS A 103 4.50 10.76 -11.41
N TYR A 104 4.56 9.44 -11.31
CA TYR A 104 3.39 8.60 -11.02
C TYR A 104 3.36 8.05 -9.59
N ARG A 105 4.39 8.34 -8.78
CA ARG A 105 4.53 7.82 -7.42
C ARG A 105 3.35 8.18 -6.53
N VAL A 106 2.83 9.40 -6.64
CA VAL A 106 1.65 9.83 -5.90
C VAL A 106 0.45 8.91 -6.21
N HIS A 107 0.22 8.58 -7.48
CA HIS A 107 -0.87 7.68 -7.86
C HIS A 107 -0.64 6.27 -7.34
N ALA A 108 0.59 5.74 -7.44
CA ALA A 108 0.93 4.43 -6.91
C ALA A 108 0.65 4.32 -5.41
N VAL A 109 1.01 5.35 -4.62
CA VAL A 109 0.74 5.40 -3.17
C VAL A 109 -0.77 5.39 -2.90
N HIS A 110 -1.54 6.28 -3.52
CA HIS A 110 -2.98 6.36 -3.27
C HIS A 110 -3.74 5.09 -3.70
N ILE A 111 -3.33 4.47 -4.82
CA ILE A 111 -3.88 3.19 -5.28
C ILE A 111 -3.56 2.09 -4.26
N ALA A 112 -2.32 2.02 -3.77
CA ALA A 112 -1.93 1.09 -2.71
C ALA A 112 -2.77 1.26 -1.44
N LEU A 113 -2.96 2.50 -0.98
CA LEU A 113 -3.77 2.79 0.20
C LEU A 113 -5.21 2.30 0.04
N ALA A 114 -5.83 2.61 -1.10
CA ALA A 114 -7.20 2.18 -1.39
C ALA A 114 -7.34 0.65 -1.43
N LEU A 115 -6.42 -0.05 -2.11
CA LEU A 115 -6.45 -1.50 -2.22
C LEU A 115 -6.13 -2.19 -0.87
N ASN A 116 -5.24 -1.61 -0.06
CA ASN A 116 -4.92 -2.12 1.27
C ASN A 116 -6.10 -1.99 2.24
N GLU A 117 -6.82 -0.87 2.25
CA GLU A 117 -8.06 -0.73 3.04
C GLU A 117 -9.17 -1.69 2.56
N MET A 118 -9.12 -2.13 1.30
CA MET A 118 -9.97 -3.20 0.77
C MET A 118 -9.45 -4.62 1.05
N MET A 119 -8.31 -4.77 1.74
CA MET A 119 -7.64 -6.06 2.01
C MET A 119 -7.26 -6.83 0.73
N LEU A 120 -6.93 -6.12 -0.35
CA LEU A 120 -6.55 -6.70 -1.65
C LEU A 120 -5.02 -6.73 -1.88
N ILE A 121 -4.23 -6.26 -0.92
CA ILE A 121 -2.76 -6.28 -0.97
C ILE A 121 -2.23 -7.23 0.09
N ALA A 122 -1.34 -8.13 -0.31
CA ALA A 122 -0.57 -8.94 0.61
C ALA A 122 0.66 -8.17 1.13
N GLY A 123 0.75 -8.00 2.44
CA GLY A 123 1.91 -7.39 3.10
C GLY A 123 3.03 -8.42 3.41
N PRO A 124 4.28 -7.97 3.55
CA PRO A 124 5.41 -8.83 3.93
C PRO A 124 5.25 -9.40 5.35
N ARG A 125 6.04 -10.43 5.69
CA ARG A 125 6.09 -10.95 7.08
C ARG A 125 6.72 -9.93 8.02
N ASN A 126 7.66 -9.14 7.50
CA ASN A 126 8.37 -8.12 8.25
C ASN A 126 8.38 -6.79 7.48
N VAL A 127 8.09 -5.68 8.18
CA VAL A 127 8.11 -4.33 7.60
C VAL A 127 9.51 -3.85 7.17
N GLN A 128 10.58 -4.56 7.54
CA GLN A 128 11.95 -4.31 7.08
C GLN A 128 12.27 -4.95 5.72
N GLU A 129 11.36 -5.76 5.16
CA GLU A 129 11.54 -6.33 3.83
C GLU A 129 11.60 -5.25 2.73
N PRO A 130 12.14 -5.56 1.55
CA PRO A 130 12.11 -4.67 0.39
C PRO A 130 10.69 -4.23 0.01
N LEU A 131 10.58 -3.23 -0.88
CA LEU A 131 9.28 -2.71 -1.32
C LEU A 131 8.39 -3.81 -1.93
N LEU A 132 8.99 -4.73 -2.67
CA LEU A 132 8.35 -5.92 -3.22
C LEU A 132 9.16 -7.14 -2.81
N SER A 133 8.50 -8.14 -2.23
CA SER A 133 9.12 -9.40 -1.82
C SER A 133 8.35 -10.62 -2.33
N ILE A 134 9.00 -11.77 -2.24
CA ILE A 134 8.43 -13.09 -2.55
C ILE A 134 8.49 -13.90 -1.27
N ASP A 135 7.38 -14.51 -0.90
CA ASP A 135 7.30 -15.44 0.21
C ASP A 135 7.37 -16.88 -0.32
N ILE A 136 8.05 -17.76 0.41
CA ILE A 136 8.22 -19.17 0.01
C ILE A 136 6.90 -19.95 0.12
N GLU A 137 5.98 -19.50 0.99
CA GLU A 137 4.67 -20.12 1.18
C GLU A 137 3.61 -19.61 0.17
N ASP A 138 3.92 -18.57 -0.60
CA ASP A 138 2.99 -18.03 -1.59
C ASP A 138 2.98 -18.83 -2.90
N ALA A 139 1.83 -18.90 -3.54
CA ALA A 139 1.71 -19.49 -4.87
C ALA A 139 2.40 -18.61 -5.93
N ILE A 140 3.09 -19.23 -6.88
CA ILE A 140 3.75 -18.49 -7.98
C ILE A 140 2.68 -17.88 -8.91
N PRO A 141 2.79 -16.59 -9.35
CA PRO A 141 3.91 -15.65 -9.17
C PRO A 141 3.59 -14.55 -8.15
N MET A 142 2.86 -14.86 -7.08
CA MET A 142 2.44 -13.88 -6.08
C MET A 142 3.62 -13.10 -5.52
N ARG A 143 3.36 -11.84 -5.22
CA ARG A 143 4.31 -10.88 -4.64
C ARG A 143 3.65 -10.21 -3.44
N ARG A 144 4.46 -9.75 -2.50
CA ARG A 144 4.00 -8.99 -1.33
C ARG A 144 4.53 -7.57 -1.41
N LEU A 145 3.66 -6.58 -1.16
CA LEU A 145 4.00 -5.17 -1.19
C LEU A 145 4.18 -4.65 0.23
N ASN A 146 5.35 -4.08 0.51
CA ASN A 146 5.62 -3.41 1.77
C ASN A 146 5.02 -1.99 1.77
N ILE A 147 3.76 -1.89 2.18
CA ILE A 147 3.04 -0.61 2.22
C ILE A 147 3.67 0.39 3.19
N ALA A 148 4.24 -0.08 4.30
CA ALA A 148 4.97 0.76 5.25
C ALA A 148 6.14 1.46 4.57
N ARG A 149 6.97 0.69 3.86
CA ARG A 149 8.11 1.23 3.12
C ARG A 149 7.66 2.19 2.01
N LEU A 150 6.58 1.87 1.28
CA LEU A 150 6.04 2.74 0.24
C LEU A 150 5.64 4.11 0.80
N ILE A 151 4.89 4.13 1.91
CA ILE A 151 4.45 5.35 2.59
C ILE A 151 5.64 6.14 3.11
N MET A 152 6.57 5.51 3.84
CA MET A 152 7.73 6.19 4.41
C MET A 152 8.62 6.83 3.33
N LEU A 153 8.84 6.15 2.21
CA LEU A 153 9.61 6.71 1.08
C LEU A 153 8.90 7.88 0.40
N TYR A 154 7.58 7.89 0.41
CA TYR A 154 6.79 8.97 -0.17
C TYR A 154 6.76 10.20 0.75
N VAL A 155 6.49 9.99 2.04
CA VAL A 155 6.31 11.03 3.06
C VAL A 155 7.61 11.76 3.39
N ASN A 156 8.77 11.07 3.39
CA ASN A 156 10.10 11.67 3.63
C ASN A 156 10.39 12.90 2.73
N LYS A 157 9.76 13.01 1.57
CA LYS A 157 9.92 14.17 0.68
C LYS A 157 9.35 15.48 1.23
N PHE A 158 8.36 15.41 2.11
CA PHE A 158 7.60 16.58 2.56
C PHE A 158 7.30 16.59 4.05
N GLU A 159 7.65 15.56 4.83
CA GLU A 159 7.28 15.46 6.23
C GLU A 159 7.75 16.64 7.10
N LYS A 160 8.88 17.25 6.73
CA LYS A 160 9.43 18.44 7.41
C LYS A 160 8.73 19.73 7.00
N THR A 161 8.21 19.78 5.79
CA THR A 161 7.54 20.98 5.24
C THR A 161 6.05 20.97 5.54
N ASP A 162 5.43 19.79 5.60
CA ASP A 162 4.01 19.60 5.85
C ASP A 162 3.78 18.39 6.78
N PRO A 163 4.00 18.58 8.10
CA PRO A 163 3.79 17.53 9.08
C PRO A 163 2.30 17.16 9.22
N ALA A 164 1.37 18.06 8.87
CA ALA A 164 -0.07 17.77 8.93
C ALA A 164 -0.46 16.73 7.88
N GLU A 165 0.00 16.91 6.64
CA GLU A 165 -0.21 15.94 5.58
C GLU A 165 0.53 14.62 5.87
N ALA A 166 1.76 14.68 6.38
CA ALA A 166 2.55 13.49 6.72
C ALA A 166 1.83 12.57 7.72
N LEU A 167 1.19 13.16 8.75
CA LEU A 167 0.42 12.40 9.73
C LEU A 167 -0.75 11.62 9.11
N GLN A 168 -1.43 12.19 8.09
CA GLN A 168 -2.52 11.49 7.40
C GLN A 168 -2.02 10.20 6.75
N TYR A 169 -0.84 10.23 6.12
CA TYR A 169 -0.24 9.04 5.53
C TYR A 169 0.24 8.05 6.58
N PHE A 170 0.88 8.52 7.65
CA PHE A 170 1.34 7.64 8.72
C PHE A 170 0.17 6.93 9.42
N PHE A 171 -1.01 7.51 9.47
CA PHE A 171 -2.19 6.86 10.05
C PHE A 171 -2.57 5.55 9.35
N PHE A 172 -2.22 5.36 8.07
CA PHE A 172 -2.39 4.06 7.40
C PHE A 172 -1.49 2.95 7.97
N LEU A 173 -0.48 3.30 8.77
CA LEU A 173 0.42 2.37 9.45
C LEU A 173 -0.07 1.93 10.84
N ARG A 174 -1.23 2.44 11.29
CA ARG A 174 -1.78 2.23 12.64
C ARG A 174 -1.96 0.77 13.06
N ASN A 175 -2.10 -0.14 12.10
CA ASN A 175 -2.30 -1.57 12.35
C ASN A 175 -1.02 -2.40 12.15
N LEU A 176 0.09 -1.76 11.78
CA LEU A 176 1.38 -2.40 11.57
C LEU A 176 2.25 -2.25 12.81
N LYS A 177 3.17 -3.20 12.96
CA LYS A 177 4.16 -3.20 14.03
C LYS A 177 5.56 -3.25 13.44
N ASP A 178 6.49 -2.60 14.11
CA ASP A 178 7.91 -2.75 13.84
C ASP A 178 8.43 -4.11 14.37
N PRO A 179 9.70 -4.48 14.10
CA PRO A 179 10.28 -5.72 14.61
C PRO A 179 10.29 -5.84 16.15
N ASP A 180 10.27 -4.72 16.86
CA ASP A 180 10.21 -4.67 18.33
C ASP A 180 8.78 -4.77 18.86
N GLY A 181 7.78 -4.90 17.97
CA GLY A 181 6.36 -5.01 18.31
C GLY A 181 5.68 -3.67 18.62
N ARG A 182 6.37 -2.54 18.41
CA ARG A 182 5.84 -1.19 18.61
C ARG A 182 4.92 -0.81 17.46
N ASN A 183 3.89 -0.03 17.77
CA ASN A 183 2.96 0.46 16.75
C ASN A 183 3.68 1.38 15.75
N LEU A 184 3.64 1.04 14.46
CA LEU A 184 4.45 1.72 13.46
C LEU A 184 4.01 3.18 13.22
N PHE A 185 2.72 3.48 13.36
CA PHE A 185 2.24 4.87 13.33
C PHE A 185 2.89 5.71 14.44
N LEU A 186 2.90 5.20 15.68
CA LEU A 186 3.50 5.92 16.82
C LEU A 186 5.01 6.07 16.69
N VAL A 187 5.69 5.10 16.08
CA VAL A 187 7.12 5.22 15.75
C VAL A 187 7.35 6.37 14.76
N CYS A 188 6.62 6.41 13.64
CA CYS A 188 6.75 7.49 12.66
C CYS A 188 6.39 8.87 13.24
N VAL A 189 5.36 8.95 14.09
CA VAL A 189 5.00 10.18 14.82
C VAL A 189 6.13 10.64 15.74
N SER A 190 6.78 9.69 16.44
CA SER A 190 7.90 9.99 17.34
C SER A 190 9.09 10.55 16.56
N ASP A 191 9.45 9.90 15.45
CA ASP A 191 10.54 10.34 14.58
C ASP A 191 10.24 11.74 14.01
N LEU A 192 9.02 11.96 13.49
CA LEU A 192 8.59 13.26 12.99
C LEU A 192 8.66 14.36 14.05
N ALA A 193 8.21 14.08 15.28
CA ALA A 193 8.22 15.03 16.38
C ALA A 193 9.64 15.41 16.80
N ILE A 194 10.54 14.44 16.88
CA ILE A 194 11.95 14.64 17.23
C ILE A 194 12.65 15.46 16.15
N GLU A 195 12.37 15.20 14.88
CA GLU A 195 12.98 15.93 13.76
C GLU A 195 12.45 17.35 13.60
N CYS A 196 11.13 17.55 13.71
CA CYS A 196 10.52 18.87 13.51
C CYS A 196 10.65 19.79 14.74
N ARG A 197 10.83 19.22 15.94
CA ARG A 197 10.79 19.91 17.25
C ARG A 197 9.60 20.86 17.43
N SER A 198 8.54 20.65 16.66
CA SER A 198 7.34 21.50 16.63
C SER A 198 6.24 20.84 17.45
N TYR A 199 6.53 20.60 18.73
CA TYR A 199 5.65 19.86 19.64
C TYR A 199 4.28 20.52 19.82
N ASP A 200 4.24 21.85 19.88
CA ASP A 200 3.00 22.63 19.96
C ASP A 200 2.04 22.35 18.79
N LEU A 201 2.58 22.12 17.58
CA LEU A 201 1.78 21.84 16.39
C LEU A 201 1.22 20.40 16.44
N LEU A 202 2.07 19.43 16.80
CA LEU A 202 1.71 18.01 16.80
C LEU A 202 0.79 17.65 17.97
N PHE A 203 1.07 18.17 19.15
CA PHE A 203 0.43 17.78 20.42
C PHE A 203 -0.46 18.87 21.03
N GLY A 204 -0.37 20.12 20.54
CA GLY A 204 -1.13 21.26 21.04
C GLY A 204 -0.34 22.11 22.02
N LYS A 205 -0.83 23.34 22.28
CA LYS A 205 -0.18 24.29 23.18
C LYS A 205 -0.60 24.09 24.64
N ILE A 206 0.32 24.47 25.53
CA ILE A 206 0.15 24.48 26.99
C ILE A 206 -0.85 25.58 27.46
N MET A 207 -1.16 26.58 26.65
CA MET A 207 -1.92 27.77 27.10
C MET A 207 -3.44 27.65 26.97
N GLY A 208 -4.11 27.25 28.05
CA GLY A 208 -5.42 27.74 28.55
C GLY A 208 -6.69 27.55 27.71
N VAL A 209 -6.58 27.33 26.42
CA VAL A 209 -7.65 26.91 25.51
C VAL A 209 -7.09 25.72 24.78
N ALA A 210 -7.75 24.57 24.92
CA ALA A 210 -7.40 23.33 24.25
C ALA A 210 -7.61 23.46 22.73
N GLY A 211 -6.75 24.22 22.06
CA GLY A 211 -6.51 24.06 20.64
C GLY A 211 -5.75 22.76 20.47
N GLY A 212 -6.48 21.68 20.16
CA GLY A 212 -5.91 20.35 19.99
C GLY A 212 -4.75 20.34 19.00
N GLY A 213 -3.71 19.56 19.31
CA GLY A 213 -2.66 19.27 18.35
C GLY A 213 -3.18 18.46 17.18
N LEU A 214 -2.39 18.41 16.09
CA LEU A 214 -2.73 17.61 14.91
C LEU A 214 -3.03 16.14 15.23
N LEU A 215 -2.45 15.57 16.30
CA LEU A 215 -2.70 14.17 16.66
C LEU A 215 -4.09 13.89 17.23
N GLN A 216 -4.79 14.91 17.73
CA GLN A 216 -6.12 14.73 18.30
C GLN A 216 -7.13 14.18 17.28
N GLN A 217 -6.95 14.50 15.99
CA GLN A 217 -7.83 13.99 14.93
C GLN A 217 -7.72 12.48 14.70
N PHE A 218 -6.66 11.84 15.21
CA PHE A 218 -6.38 10.41 15.02
C PHE A 218 -6.67 9.58 16.28
N GLU A 219 -7.22 10.18 17.33
CA GLU A 219 -7.53 9.46 18.57
C GLU A 219 -8.43 8.24 18.31
N CYS A 220 -8.02 7.10 18.85
CA CYS A 220 -8.78 5.86 18.76
C CYS A 220 -8.66 5.05 20.06
N VAL A 221 -9.37 3.93 20.12
CA VAL A 221 -9.37 3.05 21.31
C VAL A 221 -7.97 2.51 21.65
N ASN A 222 -7.11 2.33 20.64
CA ASN A 222 -5.79 1.72 20.80
C ASN A 222 -4.66 2.73 21.02
N PHE A 223 -4.87 4.01 20.71
CA PHE A 223 -3.88 5.06 20.94
C PHE A 223 -4.57 6.43 21.06
N ASP A 224 -4.13 7.20 22.04
CA ASP A 224 -4.54 8.58 22.27
C ASP A 224 -3.33 9.53 22.19
N SER A 225 -3.63 10.83 22.13
CA SER A 225 -2.61 11.88 22.08
C SER A 225 -1.62 11.77 23.25
N ARG A 226 -2.06 11.36 24.45
CA ARG A 226 -1.21 11.23 25.64
C ARG A 226 -0.23 10.09 25.55
N THR A 227 -0.68 8.94 25.07
CA THR A 227 0.19 7.78 24.84
C THR A 227 1.26 8.14 23.81
N ALA A 228 0.89 8.85 22.74
CA ALA A 228 1.86 9.34 21.77
C ALA A 228 2.89 10.29 22.41
N ILE A 229 2.45 11.29 23.18
CA ILE A 229 3.35 12.24 23.86
C ILE A 229 4.32 11.52 24.78
N ASN A 230 3.85 10.57 25.59
CA ASN A 230 4.71 9.80 26.50
C ASN A 230 5.77 8.98 25.74
N ILE A 231 5.39 8.34 24.64
CA ILE A 231 6.35 7.59 23.80
C ILE A 231 7.44 8.51 23.24
N VAL A 232 7.05 9.70 22.76
CA VAL A 232 8.02 10.69 22.24
C VAL A 232 8.93 11.20 23.36
N ALA A 233 8.37 11.48 24.54
CA ALA A 233 9.15 11.92 25.71
C ALA A 233 10.17 10.84 26.14
N ASP A 234 9.76 9.58 26.22
CA ASP A 234 10.65 8.46 26.54
C ASP A 234 11.76 8.26 25.51
N GLU A 235 11.46 8.45 24.21
CA GLU A 235 12.46 8.42 23.13
C GLU A 235 13.45 9.60 23.24
N LEU A 236 12.99 10.79 23.58
CA LEU A 236 13.84 11.96 23.85
C LEU A 236 14.77 11.73 25.05
N VAL A 237 14.27 11.12 26.14
CA VAL A 237 15.08 10.72 27.29
C VAL A 237 16.18 9.74 26.86
N ARG A 238 15.84 8.72 26.06
CA ARG A 238 16.82 7.76 25.53
C ARG A 238 17.88 8.41 24.64
N LYS A 239 17.51 9.46 23.91
CA LYS A 239 18.45 10.25 23.09
C LYS A 239 19.22 11.32 23.88
N GLY A 240 18.96 11.48 25.18
CA GLY A 240 19.61 12.46 26.05
C GLY A 240 19.08 13.90 25.90
N MET A 241 17.93 14.08 25.25
CA MET A 241 17.30 15.39 25.02
C MET A 241 16.34 15.75 26.17
N PHE A 242 16.88 15.92 27.37
CA PHE A 242 16.07 16.05 28.59
C PHE A 242 15.18 17.30 28.63
N GLU A 243 15.62 18.43 28.08
CA GLU A 243 14.83 19.67 28.10
C GLU A 243 13.51 19.51 27.33
N ASP A 244 13.57 18.91 26.14
CA ASP A 244 12.39 18.69 25.31
C ASP A 244 11.50 17.57 25.90
N ALA A 245 12.09 16.56 26.54
CA ALA A 245 11.34 15.53 27.25
C ALA A 245 10.52 16.11 28.42
N ILE A 246 11.11 16.99 29.24
CA ILE A 246 10.40 17.65 30.36
C ILE A 246 9.19 18.44 29.85
N LYS A 247 9.36 19.22 28.77
CA LYS A 247 8.24 19.98 28.16
C LYS A 247 7.08 19.08 27.76
N LEU A 248 7.37 17.88 27.23
CA LEU A 248 6.33 16.92 26.85
C LEU A 248 5.66 16.27 28.06
N TYR A 249 6.40 15.93 29.11
CA TYR A 249 5.80 15.41 30.35
C TYR A 249 4.89 16.45 31.02
N ASP A 250 5.32 17.72 31.08
CA ASP A 250 4.50 18.82 31.61
C ASP A 250 3.19 18.97 30.80
N LEU A 251 3.23 18.78 29.49
CA LEU A 251 2.05 18.83 28.61
C LEU A 251 1.03 17.72 28.96
N VAL A 252 1.50 16.51 29.27
CA VAL A 252 0.65 15.38 29.67
C VAL A 252 -0.02 15.64 31.02
N ASP A 253 0.74 16.14 31.99
CA ASP A 253 0.23 16.44 33.32
C ASP A 253 -0.86 17.52 33.27
N MET A 254 -0.68 18.57 32.48
CA MET A 254 -1.71 19.61 32.32
C MET A 254 -2.97 19.11 31.61
N GLN A 255 -2.85 18.25 30.59
CA GLN A 255 -4.02 17.63 29.96
C GLN A 255 -4.82 16.79 30.96
N SER A 256 -4.15 16.11 31.90
CA SER A 256 -4.81 15.33 32.96
C SER A 256 -5.64 16.19 33.92
N HIS A 257 -5.17 17.41 34.20
CA HIS A 257 -5.87 18.37 35.05
C HIS A 257 -7.06 19.04 34.37
N SER A 258 -7.00 19.26 33.06
CA SER A 258 -8.07 19.91 32.28
C SER A 258 -9.33 19.05 32.07
N LEU A 259 -9.22 17.72 32.28
CA LEU A 259 -10.30 16.75 32.08
C LEU A 259 -10.98 16.34 33.39
N ARG A 260 -10.62 16.97 34.52
CA ARG A 260 -11.28 16.86 35.83
C ARG A 260 -12.12 18.09 36.10
#